data_AF-A0A7T5RD67-F1
#
_entry.id   AF-A0A7T5RD67-F1
#
_cell.length_a   1.000
_cell.length_b   1.000
_cell.length_c   1.000
_cell.angle_alpha   90.00
_cell.angle_beta   90.00
_cell.angle_gamma   90.00
#
_symmetry.space_group_name_H-M   'P 1'
#
loop_
_entity.id
_entity.type
_entity.pdbx_description
1 polymer ?
#
loop_
_entity_poly.entity_id
_entity_poly.type
_entity_poly.pdbx_seq_one_letter_code
_entity_poly.pdbx_strand_id
1 'polypeptide(L)'
;MALYKKRAELRAFLEIILSLTTITIFLSFALKPTVLTIISLVQQIQEKKTTLAGLNLKIKNLQTAENVLTQNEAATRDVDIAISSQANVDIISKQIQGLAVKDAVSILGFSIGQTVLVGANPSAKKSSDYKPIPGNPGEMQISLSIKGAYPNIESFIKDLENLRVTIKIDSLGINASQTDSGQVIVAIIAGRVPFLKN
;
A
#
# COMPACT_ATOMS: atom_id res chain seq x y z
N MET A 1 59.26 80.03 26.51
CA MET A 1 57.79 79.99 26.28
C MET A 1 57.31 78.97 25.23
N ALA A 2 58.16 78.09 24.67
CA ALA A 2 57.73 77.13 23.64
C ALA A 2 57.28 75.75 24.20
N LEU A 3 57.76 75.35 25.38
CA LEU A 3 57.43 74.05 25.99
C LEU A 3 56.01 73.97 26.58
N TYR A 4 55.42 75.11 26.96
CA TYR A 4 54.08 75.16 27.55
C TYR A 4 52.96 75.03 26.50
N LYS A 5 53.16 75.57 25.29
CA LYS A 5 52.22 75.42 24.16
C LYS A 5 52.10 73.97 23.66
N LYS A 6 53.22 73.22 23.59
CA LYS A 6 53.20 71.81 23.18
C LYS A 6 52.36 70.92 24.09
N ARG A 7 52.25 71.22 25.39
CA ARG A 7 51.41 70.45 26.33
C ARG A 7 49.91 70.71 26.15
N ALA A 8 49.53 71.91 25.71
CA ALA A 8 48.13 72.26 25.44
C ALA A 8 47.60 71.56 24.18
N GLU A 9 48.38 71.54 23.10
CA GLU A 9 48.02 70.83 21.85
C GLU A 9 47.92 69.31 22.06
N LEU A 10 48.83 68.72 22.84
CA LEU A 10 48.77 67.29 23.18
C LEU A 10 47.52 66.93 24.00
N ARG A 11 47.05 67.81 24.90
CA ARG A 11 45.82 67.58 25.65
C ARG A 11 44.57 67.64 24.76
N ALA A 12 44.52 68.61 23.83
CA ALA A 12 43.41 68.72 22.88
C ALA A 12 43.34 67.49 21.94
N PHE A 13 44.48 67.01 21.43
CA PHE A 13 44.52 65.78 20.64
C PHE A 13 44.13 64.54 21.45
N LEU A 14 44.55 64.45 22.72
CA LEU A 14 44.18 63.35 23.60
C LEU A 14 42.65 63.32 23.85
N GLU A 15 42.04 64.49 24.05
CA GLU A 15 40.60 64.63 24.26
C GLU A 15 39.79 64.27 23.01
N ILE A 16 40.26 64.64 21.82
CA ILE A 16 39.65 64.25 20.54
C ILE A 16 39.76 62.73 20.33
N ILE A 17 40.92 62.14 20.59
CA ILE A 17 41.12 60.68 20.46
C ILE A 17 40.25 59.93 21.49
N LEU A 18 40.18 60.41 22.73
CA LEU A 18 39.39 59.80 23.78
C LEU A 18 37.87 59.90 23.50
N SER A 19 37.38 61.03 23.01
CA SER A 19 35.98 61.20 22.63
C SER A 19 35.61 60.33 21.41
N LEU A 20 36.46 60.28 20.37
CA LEU A 20 36.24 59.43 19.21
C LEU A 20 36.24 57.94 19.56
N THR A 21 37.15 57.52 20.45
CA THR A 21 37.21 56.14 20.96
C THR A 21 35.94 55.81 21.75
N THR A 22 35.50 56.71 22.62
CA THR A 22 34.29 56.54 23.43
C THR A 22 33.04 56.43 22.56
N ILE A 23 32.91 57.26 21.52
CA ILE A 23 31.80 57.19 20.55
C ILE A 23 31.81 55.84 19.83
N THR A 24 32.97 55.36 19.39
CA THR A 24 33.10 54.09 18.67
C THR A 24 32.72 52.89 19.56
N ILE A 25 33.14 52.90 20.83
CA ILE A 25 32.76 51.88 21.82
C ILE A 25 31.25 51.90 22.04
N PHE A 26 30.65 53.07 22.27
CA PHE A 26 29.20 53.16 22.46
C PHE A 26 28.41 52.75 21.21
N LEU A 27 28.89 53.09 20.00
CA LEU A 27 28.26 52.65 18.76
C LEU A 27 28.28 51.12 18.62
N SER A 28 29.42 50.50 18.92
CA SER A 28 29.58 49.04 18.84
C SER A 28 28.66 48.33 19.84
N PHE A 29 28.57 48.83 21.08
CA PHE A 29 27.70 48.27 22.10
C PHE A 29 26.21 48.49 21.82
N ALA A 30 25.83 49.62 21.22
CA ALA A 30 24.43 49.91 20.90
C ALA A 30 23.93 49.12 19.66
N LEU A 31 24.79 48.91 18.65
CA LEU A 31 24.40 48.25 17.39
C LEU A 31 24.56 46.72 17.42
N LYS A 32 25.48 46.17 18.21
CA LYS A 32 25.65 44.72 18.32
C LYS A 32 24.35 43.96 18.68
N PRO A 33 23.54 44.38 19.68
CA PRO A 33 22.30 43.66 19.99
C PRO A 33 21.24 43.77 18.89
N THR A 34 21.18 44.88 18.14
CA THR A 34 20.19 45.05 17.06
C THR A 34 20.52 44.19 15.84
N VAL A 35 21.80 44.12 15.44
CA VAL A 35 22.26 43.26 14.33
C VAL A 35 22.01 41.78 14.64
N LEU A 36 22.32 41.33 15.87
CA LEU A 36 22.06 39.96 16.29
C LEU A 36 20.56 39.61 16.25
N THR A 37 19.71 40.57 16.64
CA THR A 37 18.25 40.39 16.60
C THR A 37 17.73 40.28 15.16
N ILE A 38 18.23 41.10 14.23
CA ILE A 38 17.86 41.03 12.81
C ILE A 38 18.28 39.69 12.21
N ILE A 39 19.51 39.22 12.47
CA ILE A 39 19.99 37.92 11.98
C ILE A 39 19.10 36.79 12.51
N SER A 40 18.77 36.82 13.81
CA SER A 40 17.88 35.82 14.42
C SER A 40 16.48 35.86 13.81
N LEU A 41 15.90 37.05 13.59
CA LEU A 41 14.58 37.18 12.95
C LEU A 41 14.58 36.61 11.53
N VAL A 42 15.63 36.89 10.74
CA VAL A 42 15.75 36.36 9.37
C VAL A 42 15.85 34.84 9.38
N GLN A 43 16.65 34.26 10.29
CA GLN A 43 16.73 32.81 10.46
C GLN A 43 15.38 32.20 10.84
N GLN A 44 14.68 32.79 11.81
CA GLN A 44 13.34 32.34 12.21
C GLN A 44 12.31 32.43 11.07
N ILE A 45 12.37 33.46 10.24
CA ILE A 45 11.50 33.59 9.05
C ILE A 45 11.80 32.46 8.06
N GLN A 46 13.07 32.15 7.83
CA GLN A 46 13.47 31.08 6.92
C GLN A 46 13.04 29.70 7.45
N GLU A 47 13.24 29.42 8.74
CA GLU A 47 12.78 28.20 9.39
C GLU A 47 11.25 28.04 9.30
N LYS A 48 10.50 29.11 9.58
CA LYS A 48 9.03 29.11 9.44
C LYS A 48 8.61 28.85 7.99
N LYS A 49 9.29 29.43 7.01
CA LYS A 49 9.01 29.19 5.58
C LYS A 49 9.27 27.74 5.17
N THR A 50 10.36 27.14 5.64
CA THR A 50 10.66 25.72 5.38
C THR A 50 9.64 24.79 6.04
N THR A 51 9.22 25.09 7.27
CA THR A 51 8.18 24.34 7.98
C THR A 51 6.84 24.43 7.23
N LEU A 52 6.47 25.62 6.76
CA LEU A 52 5.25 25.84 5.99
C LEU A 52 5.30 25.08 4.65
N ALA A 53 6.44 25.05 3.97
CA ALA A 53 6.64 24.24 2.77
C ALA A 53 6.45 22.73 3.06
N GLY A 54 6.99 22.22 4.17
CA GLY A 54 6.80 20.84 4.60
C GLY A 54 5.34 20.50 4.91
N LEU A 55 4.63 21.41 5.58
CA LEU A 55 3.20 21.26 5.86
C LEU A 55 2.36 21.27 4.58
N ASN A 56 2.64 22.18 3.64
CA ASN A 56 1.97 22.21 2.35
C ASN A 56 2.22 20.92 1.54
N LEU A 57 3.42 20.36 1.59
CA LEU A 57 3.72 19.08 0.97
C LEU A 57 2.91 17.95 1.61
N LYS A 58 2.79 17.93 2.95
CA LYS A 58 1.95 16.95 3.64
C LYS A 58 0.47 17.09 3.26
N ILE A 59 -0.05 18.31 3.18
CA ILE A 59 -1.43 18.58 2.73
C ILE A 59 -1.63 18.08 1.30
N LYS A 60 -0.71 18.40 0.38
CA LYS A 60 -0.77 17.93 -1.01
C LYS A 60 -0.73 16.40 -1.10
N ASN A 61 0.11 15.75 -0.30
CA ASN A 61 0.20 14.28 -0.26
C ASN A 61 -1.09 13.66 0.29
N LEU A 62 -1.69 14.26 1.33
CA LEU A 62 -2.98 13.81 1.86
C LEU A 62 -4.11 14.00 0.85
N GLN A 63 -4.18 15.15 0.18
CA GLN A 63 -5.15 15.38 -0.90
C GLN A 63 -4.95 14.39 -2.05
N THR A 64 -3.70 14.06 -2.39
CA THR A 64 -3.41 13.06 -3.41
C THR A 64 -3.87 11.67 -2.96
N ALA A 65 -3.60 11.30 -1.71
CA ALA A 65 -4.04 10.03 -1.14
C ALA A 65 -5.57 9.90 -1.10
N GLU A 66 -6.28 10.95 -0.65
CA GLU A 66 -7.75 11.02 -0.64
C GLU A 66 -8.33 10.91 -2.06
N ASN A 67 -7.74 11.62 -3.04
CA ASN A 67 -8.17 11.52 -4.43
C ASN A 67 -7.97 10.11 -4.99
N VAL A 68 -6.83 9.47 -4.69
CA VAL A 68 -6.56 8.08 -5.11
C VAL A 68 -7.51 7.11 -4.42
N LEU A 69 -7.77 7.30 -3.12
CA LEU A 69 -8.71 6.47 -2.37
C LEU A 69 -10.12 6.61 -2.95
N THR A 70 -10.64 7.84 -3.08
CA THR A 70 -11.98 8.10 -3.64
C THR A 70 -12.13 7.55 -5.07
N GLN A 71 -11.09 7.68 -5.91
CA GLN A 71 -11.11 7.08 -7.27
C GLN A 71 -11.17 5.56 -7.25
N ASN A 72 -10.55 4.91 -6.25
CA ASN A 72 -10.44 3.46 -6.15
C ASN A 72 -11.39 2.84 -5.11
N GLU A 73 -12.24 3.62 -4.43
CA GLU A 73 -13.19 3.12 -3.43
C GLU A 73 -14.12 2.06 -4.03
N ALA A 74 -14.64 2.31 -5.23
CA ALA A 74 -15.47 1.35 -5.95
C ALA A 74 -14.70 0.04 -6.23
N ALA A 75 -13.45 0.14 -6.67
CA ALA A 75 -12.59 -1.01 -6.93
C ALA A 75 -12.18 -1.74 -5.64
N THR A 76 -12.05 -1.04 -4.52
CA THR A 76 -11.67 -1.63 -3.23
C THR A 76 -12.75 -2.58 -2.74
N ARG A 77 -14.02 -2.21 -2.90
CA ARG A 77 -15.15 -3.10 -2.59
C ARG A 77 -15.15 -4.36 -3.46
N ASP A 78 -14.82 -4.23 -4.75
CA ASP A 78 -14.72 -5.37 -5.65
C ASP A 78 -13.53 -6.28 -5.29
N VAL A 79 -12.41 -5.69 -4.85
CA VAL A 79 -11.22 -6.43 -4.35
C VAL A 79 -11.54 -7.20 -3.07
N ASP A 80 -12.29 -6.62 -2.13
CA ASP A 80 -12.70 -7.31 -0.89
C ASP A 80 -13.61 -8.52 -1.17
N ILE A 81 -14.41 -8.46 -2.24
CA ILE A 81 -15.22 -9.59 -2.71
C ILE A 81 -14.32 -10.62 -3.41
N ALA A 82 -13.36 -10.17 -4.21
CA ALA A 82 -12.46 -11.03 -4.98
C ALA A 82 -11.46 -11.80 -4.13
N ILE A 83 -10.95 -11.19 -3.05
CA ILE A 83 -10.03 -11.77 -2.09
C ILE A 83 -10.60 -11.57 -0.70
N SER A 84 -11.37 -12.55 -0.25
CA SER A 84 -12.02 -12.47 1.05
C SER A 84 -11.01 -12.47 2.20
N SER A 85 -11.35 -11.78 3.29
CA SER A 85 -10.57 -11.79 4.54
C SER A 85 -10.61 -13.11 5.31
N GLN A 86 -11.47 -14.04 4.89
CA GLN A 86 -11.63 -15.36 5.50
C GLN A 86 -11.86 -16.43 4.44
N ALA A 87 -11.52 -17.68 4.76
CA ALA A 87 -11.79 -18.83 3.91
C ALA A 87 -13.30 -19.15 3.90
N ASN A 88 -14.06 -18.44 3.06
CA ASN A 88 -15.51 -18.56 2.95
C ASN A 88 -15.95 -19.73 2.05
N VAL A 89 -15.87 -20.95 2.59
CA VAL A 89 -16.25 -22.20 1.92
C VAL A 89 -17.70 -22.18 1.41
N ASP A 90 -18.64 -21.62 2.19
CA ASP A 90 -20.05 -21.58 1.85
C ASP A 90 -20.35 -20.76 0.59
N ILE A 91 -19.63 -19.65 0.39
CA ILE A 91 -19.84 -18.78 -0.78
C ILE A 91 -19.35 -19.48 -2.03
N ILE A 92 -18.15 -20.07 -1.98
CA ILE A 92 -17.51 -20.72 -3.13
C ILE A 92 -18.29 -21.97 -3.55
N SER A 93 -18.71 -22.80 -2.60
CA SER A 93 -19.52 -24.00 -2.90
C SER A 93 -20.85 -23.63 -3.56
N LYS A 94 -21.54 -22.58 -3.08
CA LYS A 94 -22.78 -22.07 -3.70
C LYS A 94 -22.55 -21.51 -5.11
N GLN A 95 -21.46 -20.77 -5.31
CA GLN A 95 -21.11 -20.23 -6.64
C GLN A 95 -20.82 -21.34 -7.64
N ILE A 96 -20.04 -22.35 -7.26
CA ILE A 96 -19.74 -23.51 -8.11
C ILE A 96 -21.01 -24.29 -8.44
N GLN A 97 -21.92 -24.50 -7.47
CA GLN A 97 -23.20 -25.13 -7.72
C GLN A 97 -24.08 -24.32 -8.67
N GLY A 98 -24.19 -23.01 -8.45
CA GLY A 98 -24.93 -22.12 -9.34
C GLY A 98 -24.39 -22.14 -10.77
N LEU A 99 -23.06 -22.20 -10.91
CA LEU A 99 -22.40 -22.29 -12.20
C LEU A 99 -22.65 -23.63 -12.89
N ALA A 100 -22.61 -24.74 -12.13
CA ALA A 100 -22.91 -26.06 -12.67
C ALA A 100 -24.35 -26.15 -13.22
N VAL A 101 -25.30 -25.53 -12.53
CA VAL A 101 -26.70 -25.44 -12.99
C VAL A 101 -26.81 -24.55 -14.22
N LYS A 102 -26.14 -23.39 -14.25
CA LYS A 102 -26.15 -22.45 -15.37
C LYS A 102 -25.65 -23.10 -16.66
N ASP A 103 -24.52 -23.81 -16.59
CA ASP A 103 -23.88 -24.41 -17.76
C ASP A 103 -24.33 -25.85 -18.04
N ALA A 104 -25.34 -26.34 -17.32
CA ALA A 104 -25.88 -27.70 -17.46
C ALA A 104 -24.78 -28.78 -17.38
N VAL A 105 -23.88 -28.67 -16.40
CA VAL A 105 -22.87 -29.67 -16.07
C VAL A 105 -23.21 -30.35 -14.73
N SER A 106 -22.91 -31.64 -14.62
CA SER A 106 -23.17 -32.42 -13.41
C SER A 106 -21.90 -32.51 -12.56
N ILE A 107 -21.98 -32.10 -11.30
CA ILE A 107 -20.86 -32.23 -10.34
C ILE A 107 -20.81 -33.68 -9.86
N LEU A 108 -19.72 -34.38 -10.17
CA LEU A 108 -19.44 -35.74 -9.70
C LEU A 108 -18.81 -35.74 -8.30
N GLY A 109 -18.01 -34.74 -8.00
CA GLY A 109 -17.32 -34.63 -6.72
C GLY A 109 -16.75 -33.25 -6.51
N PHE A 110 -16.80 -32.77 -5.28
CA PHE A 110 -16.22 -31.51 -4.86
C PHE A 110 -15.53 -31.72 -3.51
N SER A 111 -14.25 -31.38 -3.43
CA SER A 111 -13.42 -31.55 -2.25
C SER A 111 -12.69 -30.25 -1.95
N ILE A 112 -12.60 -29.92 -0.67
CA ILE A 112 -11.88 -28.75 -0.17
C ILE A 112 -10.78 -29.25 0.75
N GLY A 113 -9.55 -28.78 0.50
CA GLY A 113 -8.40 -29.10 1.33
C GLY A 113 -8.52 -28.49 2.73
N GLN A 114 -7.69 -28.96 3.65
CA GLN A 114 -7.69 -28.47 5.02
C GLN A 114 -7.39 -26.96 5.05
N THR A 115 -8.35 -26.17 5.52
CA THR A 115 -8.22 -24.72 5.69
C THR A 115 -8.66 -24.31 7.10
N VAL A 116 -8.10 -23.23 7.62
CA VAL A 116 -8.43 -22.72 8.96
C VAL A 116 -9.54 -21.69 8.81
N LEU A 117 -10.73 -22.04 9.32
CA LEU A 117 -11.90 -21.16 9.29
C LEU A 117 -11.87 -20.15 10.44
N VAL A 118 -11.40 -20.57 11.63
CA VAL A 118 -11.31 -19.74 12.84
C VAL A 118 -10.09 -20.17 13.65
N GLY A 119 -9.29 -19.21 14.13
CA GLY A 119 -8.16 -19.46 15.04
C GLY A 119 -6.77 -19.45 14.40
N ALA A 120 -5.74 -19.69 15.22
CA ALA A 120 -4.35 -19.70 14.78
C ALA A 120 -3.98 -21.04 14.12
N ASN A 121 -3.39 -20.96 12.94
CA ASN A 121 -3.08 -22.12 12.11
C ASN A 121 -1.95 -22.98 12.74
N PRO A 122 -2.20 -24.24 13.13
CA PRO A 122 -1.16 -25.07 13.75
C PRO A 122 -0.10 -25.55 12.76
N SER A 123 -0.33 -25.44 11.44
CA SER A 123 0.67 -25.65 10.39
C SER A 123 0.03 -25.33 9.05
N ALA A 124 0.24 -24.12 8.53
CA ALA A 124 0.00 -23.86 7.11
C ALA A 124 1.04 -24.68 6.34
N LYS A 125 0.75 -25.95 6.05
CA LYS A 125 1.53 -26.70 5.07
C LYS A 125 1.41 -25.92 3.77
N LYS A 126 2.50 -25.24 3.39
CA LYS A 126 2.63 -24.61 2.07
C LYS A 126 2.23 -25.69 1.06
N SER A 127 1.17 -25.43 0.31
CA SER A 127 0.74 -26.33 -0.76
C SER A 127 1.92 -26.53 -1.70
N SER A 128 2.19 -27.79 -2.04
CA SER A 128 3.34 -28.27 -2.79
C SER A 128 3.45 -27.66 -4.20
N ASP A 129 4.66 -27.74 -4.76
CA ASP A 129 5.13 -27.64 -6.17
C ASP A 129 4.66 -26.51 -7.11
N TYR A 130 3.62 -25.75 -6.78
CA TYR A 130 3.06 -24.72 -7.64
C TYR A 130 3.57 -23.32 -7.27
N LYS A 131 3.73 -22.46 -8.29
CA LYS A 131 4.22 -21.08 -8.10
C LYS A 131 3.38 -20.35 -7.02
N PRO A 132 4.02 -19.76 -6.00
CA PRO A 132 3.33 -19.10 -4.91
C PRO A 132 2.51 -17.91 -5.42
N ILE A 133 1.34 -17.67 -4.81
CA ILE A 133 0.52 -16.51 -5.10
C ILE A 133 1.23 -15.25 -4.56
N PRO A 134 1.35 -14.16 -5.35
CA PRO A 134 1.97 -12.92 -4.89
C PRO A 134 1.27 -12.39 -3.63
N GLY A 135 2.03 -11.95 -2.64
CA GLY A 135 1.51 -11.49 -1.34
C GLY A 135 1.42 -12.59 -0.27
N ASN A 136 1.75 -13.84 -0.59
CA ASN A 136 1.68 -15.00 0.33
C ASN A 136 0.37 -15.03 1.16
N PRO A 137 -0.80 -14.95 0.50
CA PRO A 137 -2.09 -15.08 1.18
C PRO A 137 -2.26 -16.49 1.77
N GLY A 138 -3.25 -16.66 2.64
CA GLY A 138 -3.74 -18.00 2.96
C GLY A 138 -4.27 -18.67 1.69
N GLU A 139 -3.97 -19.95 1.50
CA GLU A 139 -4.41 -20.70 0.32
C GLU A 139 -5.38 -21.80 0.75
N MET A 140 -6.56 -21.84 0.12
CA MET A 140 -7.50 -22.93 0.26
C MET A 140 -7.52 -23.75 -1.02
N GLN A 141 -7.12 -25.02 -0.94
CA GLN A 141 -7.16 -25.92 -2.08
C GLN A 141 -8.60 -26.38 -2.36
N ILE A 142 -8.96 -26.44 -3.64
CA ILE A 142 -10.22 -26.98 -4.11
C ILE A 142 -9.95 -28.01 -5.21
N SER A 143 -10.75 -29.06 -5.23
CA SER A 143 -10.76 -30.06 -6.30
C SER A 143 -12.20 -30.33 -6.70
N LEU A 144 -12.47 -30.24 -7.99
CA LEU A 144 -13.80 -30.34 -8.57
C LEU A 144 -13.78 -31.33 -9.75
N SER A 145 -14.74 -32.23 -9.78
CA SER A 145 -14.96 -33.16 -10.88
C SER A 145 -16.34 -32.90 -11.48
N ILE A 146 -16.39 -32.55 -12.76
CA ILE A 146 -17.64 -32.27 -13.51
C ILE A 146 -17.79 -33.21 -14.70
N LYS A 147 -19.05 -33.48 -15.07
CA LYS A 147 -19.44 -34.29 -16.22
C LYS A 147 -20.40 -33.50 -17.10
N GLY A 148 -20.18 -33.51 -18.41
CA GLY A 148 -21.05 -32.83 -19.36
C GLY A 148 -20.60 -32.98 -20.80
N ALA A 149 -21.29 -32.28 -21.71
CA ALA A 149 -20.83 -32.11 -23.07
C ALA A 149 -19.63 -31.16 -23.11
N TYR A 150 -18.73 -31.32 -24.07
CA TYR A 150 -17.54 -30.46 -24.20
C TYR A 150 -17.85 -28.96 -24.24
N PRO A 151 -18.84 -28.46 -25.02
CA PRO A 151 -19.14 -27.03 -25.06
C PRO A 151 -19.59 -26.47 -23.70
N ASN A 152 -20.30 -27.27 -22.91
CA ASN A 152 -20.79 -26.89 -21.59
C ASN A 152 -19.64 -26.83 -20.58
N ILE A 153 -18.68 -27.76 -20.67
CA ILE A 153 -17.47 -27.76 -19.84
C ILE A 153 -16.60 -26.55 -20.18
N GLU A 154 -16.47 -26.20 -21.46
CA GLU A 154 -15.73 -25.01 -21.89
C GLU A 154 -16.35 -23.73 -21.33
N SER A 155 -17.68 -23.57 -21.43
CA SER A 155 -18.41 -22.45 -20.83
C SER A 155 -18.24 -22.40 -19.32
N PHE A 156 -18.34 -23.56 -18.65
CA PHE A 156 -18.15 -23.65 -17.21
C PHE A 156 -16.75 -23.20 -16.79
N ILE A 157 -15.69 -23.61 -17.49
CA ILE A 157 -14.31 -23.18 -17.17
C ILE A 157 -14.15 -21.68 -17.39
N LYS A 158 -14.68 -21.13 -18.50
CA LYS A 158 -14.65 -19.69 -18.78
C LYS A 158 -15.37 -18.87 -17.70
N ASP A 159 -16.51 -19.35 -17.24
CA ASP A 159 -17.27 -18.67 -16.20
C ASP A 159 -16.66 -18.86 -14.81
N LEU A 160 -15.99 -20.00 -14.56
CA LEU A 160 -15.24 -20.26 -13.34
C LEU A 160 -14.06 -19.28 -13.20
N GLU A 161 -13.39 -18.96 -14.30
CA GLU A 161 -12.33 -17.93 -14.35
C GLU A 161 -12.87 -16.52 -14.15
N ASN A 162 -14.13 -16.25 -14.53
CA ASN A 162 -14.80 -14.96 -14.39
C ASN A 162 -15.66 -14.84 -13.12
N LEU A 163 -15.46 -15.72 -12.14
CA LEU A 163 -16.16 -15.61 -10.87
C LEU A 163 -15.76 -14.35 -10.11
N ARG A 164 -16.71 -13.82 -9.33
CA ARG A 164 -16.45 -12.70 -8.43
C ARG A 164 -15.39 -13.01 -7.38
N VAL A 165 -15.21 -14.28 -7.02
CA VAL A 165 -14.15 -14.74 -6.12
C VAL A 165 -12.97 -15.21 -6.98
N THR A 166 -11.77 -14.77 -6.64
CA THR A 166 -10.57 -15.16 -7.39
C THR A 166 -10.28 -16.63 -7.17
N ILE A 167 -10.23 -17.42 -8.24
CA ILE A 167 -9.82 -18.82 -8.20
C ILE A 167 -8.64 -18.99 -9.14
N LYS A 168 -7.52 -19.49 -8.62
CA LYS A 168 -6.37 -19.88 -9.45
C LYS A 168 -6.50 -21.35 -9.81
N ILE A 169 -6.66 -21.67 -11.08
CA ILE A 169 -6.63 -23.05 -11.58
C ILE A 169 -5.16 -23.49 -11.68
N ASP A 170 -4.80 -24.55 -10.97
CA ASP A 170 -3.44 -25.12 -11.00
C ASP A 170 -3.34 -26.29 -11.97
N SER A 171 -4.41 -27.07 -12.13
CA SER A 171 -4.47 -28.14 -13.12
C SER A 171 -5.88 -28.39 -13.64
N LEU A 172 -5.95 -28.77 -14.91
CA LEU A 172 -7.15 -29.19 -15.62
C LEU A 172 -6.85 -30.51 -16.33
N GLY A 173 -7.58 -31.56 -15.97
CA GLY A 173 -7.53 -32.86 -16.64
C GLY A 173 -8.88 -33.16 -17.29
N ILE A 174 -8.91 -33.43 -18.60
CA ILE A 174 -10.12 -33.83 -19.31
C ILE A 174 -9.98 -35.28 -19.71
N ASN A 175 -10.92 -36.11 -19.27
CA ASN A 175 -11.02 -37.52 -19.62
C ASN A 175 -12.29 -37.75 -20.43
N ALA A 176 -12.15 -38.36 -21.60
CA ALA A 176 -13.27 -38.85 -22.38
C ALA A 176 -13.40 -40.35 -22.17
N SER A 177 -14.57 -40.81 -21.77
CA SER A 177 -14.88 -42.24 -21.65
C SER A 177 -16.09 -42.56 -22.51
N GLN A 178 -15.98 -43.61 -23.31
CA GLN A 178 -17.05 -44.09 -24.16
C GLN A 178 -17.85 -45.11 -23.33
N THR A 179 -19.13 -44.81 -23.08
CA THR A 179 -20.06 -45.72 -22.40
C THR A 179 -21.09 -46.19 -23.43
N ASP A 180 -21.80 -47.29 -23.16
CA ASP A 180 -22.82 -47.85 -24.04
C ASP A 180 -23.95 -46.86 -24.41
N SER A 181 -24.09 -45.77 -23.68
CA SER A 181 -25.07 -44.69 -23.89
C SER A 181 -24.49 -43.42 -24.57
N GLY A 182 -23.22 -43.44 -25.00
CA GLY A 182 -22.57 -42.32 -25.69
C GLY A 182 -21.21 -41.91 -25.09
N GLN A 183 -20.60 -40.89 -25.68
CA GLN A 183 -19.34 -40.31 -25.20
C GLN A 183 -19.61 -39.40 -24.00
N VAL A 184 -19.02 -39.72 -22.86
CA VAL A 184 -19.09 -38.93 -21.63
C VAL A 184 -17.75 -38.27 -21.40
N ILE A 185 -17.76 -36.95 -21.20
CA ILE A 185 -16.55 -36.18 -20.87
C ILE A 185 -16.61 -35.79 -19.40
N VAL A 186 -15.52 -36.07 -18.69
CA VAL A 186 -15.31 -35.74 -17.30
C VAL A 186 -14.10 -34.81 -17.21
N ALA A 187 -14.28 -33.64 -16.62
CA ALA A 187 -13.19 -32.72 -16.33
C ALA A 187 -12.90 -32.70 -14.82
N ILE A 188 -11.62 -32.76 -14.47
CA ILE A 188 -11.10 -32.65 -13.11
C ILE A 188 -10.32 -31.34 -13.05
N ILE A 189 -10.74 -30.45 -12.16
CA ILE A 189 -10.19 -29.12 -11.95
C ILE A 189 -9.61 -29.10 -10.55
N ALA A 190 -8.33 -28.78 -10.43
CA ALA A 190 -7.71 -28.46 -9.15
C ALA A 190 -7.29 -26.99 -9.15
N GLY A 191 -7.63 -26.29 -8.07
CA GLY A 191 -7.31 -24.89 -7.92
C GLY A 191 -7.11 -24.46 -6.49
N ARG A 192 -6.71 -23.20 -6.33
CA ARG A 192 -6.50 -22.56 -5.05
C ARG A 192 -7.25 -21.24 -4.99
N VAL A 193 -7.91 -21.01 -3.87
CA VAL A 193 -8.58 -19.75 -3.55
C VAL A 193 -7.73 -19.00 -2.54
N PRO A 194 -7.20 -17.81 -2.88
CA PRO A 194 -6.48 -16.98 -1.93
C PRO A 194 -7.45 -16.30 -0.96
N PHE A 195 -7.06 -16.21 0.30
CA PHE A 195 -7.74 -15.41 1.32
C PHE A 195 -6.71 -14.61 2.13
N LEU A 196 -7.08 -13.41 2.58
CA LEU A 196 -6.18 -12.60 3.41
C LEU A 196 -6.09 -13.23 4.79
N LYS A 197 -4.87 -13.38 5.31
CA LYS A 197 -4.63 -13.82 6.68
C LYS A 197 -4.74 -12.61 7.60
N ASN A 198 -5.80 -12.54 8.40
CA ASN A 198 -5.86 -11.61 9.53
C ASN A 198 -4.80 -11.94 10.59
#